data_AF-A0A2S4MIH1-F1
#
_entry.id   AF-A0A2S4MIH1-F1
#
_cell.length_a   1.000
_cell.length_b   1.000
_cell.length_c   1.000
_cell.angle_alpha   90.00
_cell.angle_beta   90.00
_cell.angle_gamma   90.00
#
_symmetry.space_group_name_H-M   'P 1'
#
loop_
_entity.id
_entity.type
_entity.pdbx_description
1 polymer ?
#
loop_
_entity_poly.entity_id
_entity_poly.type
_entity_poly.pdbx_seq_one_letter_code
_entity_poly.pdbx_strand_id
1 'polypeptide(L)'
;MNILDTAHAVAHNYPGGCESLAPRIGMSAAVLRSKVNPNTDTHKLTLQEAVRITDVTGDEAILEAWAQERGLALVRMPAAEHCSDSAVLELMAKTWETNGEIGKEVNRTFEDGVVESHEVTRVKDRIWEHIRTLFGLHSRIEGMVEGKR
;
A
#
# COMPACT_ATOMS: atom_id res chain seq x y z
N MET A 1 -9.48 0.02 12.85
CA MET A 1 -8.61 -0.88 13.62
C MET A 1 -7.38 -0.08 14.00
N ASN A 2 -6.98 -0.07 15.27
CA ASN A 2 -5.82 0.69 15.71
C ASN A 2 -4.53 0.02 15.21
N ILE A 3 -3.49 0.79 14.90
CA ILE A 3 -2.18 0.29 14.46
C ILE A 3 -1.60 -0.86 15.32
N LEU A 4 -1.88 -0.89 16.63
CA LEU A 4 -1.42 -1.94 17.53
C LEU A 4 -2.16 -3.28 17.32
N ASP A 5 -3.46 -3.24 17.06
CA ASP A 5 -4.24 -4.45 16.74
C ASP A 5 -3.75 -5.06 15.41
N THR A 6 -3.38 -4.20 14.46
CA THR A 6 -2.78 -4.61 13.19
C THR A 6 -1.43 -5.28 13.42
N ALA A 7 -0.53 -4.67 14.20
CA ALA A 7 0.78 -5.27 14.50
C ALA A 7 0.64 -6.62 15.25
N HIS A 8 -0.33 -6.72 16.16
CA HIS A 8 -0.70 -7.98 16.80
C HIS A 8 -1.09 -9.05 15.77
N ALA A 9 -2.01 -8.71 14.85
CA ALA A 9 -2.49 -9.62 13.82
C ALA A 9 -1.37 -10.08 12.89
N VAL A 10 -0.54 -9.16 12.37
CA VAL A 10 0.60 -9.47 11.50
C VAL A 10 1.54 -10.47 12.17
N ALA A 11 1.91 -10.23 13.43
CA ALA A 11 2.85 -11.10 14.15
C ALA A 11 2.28 -12.50 14.47
N HIS A 12 0.97 -12.61 14.72
CA HIS A 12 0.33 -13.89 15.02
C HIS A 12 -0.06 -14.68 13.76
N ASN A 13 -0.39 -14.00 12.67
CA ASN A 13 -0.78 -14.60 11.39
C ASN A 13 0.42 -14.99 10.53
N TYR A 14 1.62 -14.49 10.83
CA TYR A 14 2.85 -14.93 10.18
C TYR A 14 3.00 -16.47 10.28
N PRO A 15 3.46 -17.19 9.25
CA PRO A 15 3.64 -18.65 9.33
C PRO A 15 4.53 -19.08 10.51
N GLY A 16 3.94 -19.82 11.46
CA GLY A 16 4.58 -20.20 12.74
C GLY A 16 4.54 -19.12 13.83
N GLY A 17 3.79 -18.05 13.59
CA GLY A 17 3.49 -16.95 14.51
C GLY A 17 4.73 -16.25 15.06
N CYS A 18 4.60 -15.75 16.28
CA CYS A 18 5.69 -15.07 16.97
C CYS A 18 6.92 -15.97 17.21
N GLU A 19 6.76 -17.30 17.28
CA GLU A 19 7.89 -18.23 17.45
C GLU A 19 8.82 -18.22 16.24
N SER A 20 8.26 -18.18 15.03
CA SER A 20 9.05 -18.11 13.80
C SER A 20 9.50 -16.67 13.47
N LEU A 21 8.67 -15.67 13.77
CA LEU A 21 8.97 -14.28 13.41
C LEU A 21 10.04 -13.66 14.32
N ALA A 22 9.94 -13.83 15.64
CA ALA A 22 10.75 -13.12 16.60
C ALA A 22 12.27 -13.29 16.41
N PRO A 23 12.80 -14.52 16.13
CA PRO A 23 14.23 -14.70 15.88
C PRO A 23 14.71 -13.95 14.64
N ARG A 24 13.87 -13.81 13.61
CA ARG A 24 14.19 -13.11 12.35
C ARG A 24 14.30 -11.60 12.54
N ILE A 25 13.68 -11.06 13.59
CA ILE A 25 13.76 -9.64 13.96
C ILE A 25 14.62 -9.39 15.21
N GLY A 26 15.38 -10.39 15.65
CA GLY A 26 16.41 -10.26 16.69
C GLY A 26 15.90 -10.26 18.14
N MET A 27 14.76 -10.91 18.43
CA MET A 27 14.25 -11.02 19.80
C MET A 27 13.63 -12.39 20.10
N SER A 28 13.27 -12.65 21.36
CA SER A 28 12.55 -13.86 21.74
C SER A 28 11.06 -13.75 21.43
N ALA A 29 10.40 -14.89 21.21
CA ALA A 29 8.96 -14.93 20.96
C ALA A 29 8.14 -14.34 22.12
N ALA A 30 8.57 -14.54 23.37
CA ALA A 30 7.93 -13.95 24.54
C ALA A 30 8.01 -12.40 24.51
N VAL A 31 9.17 -11.84 24.15
CA VAL A 31 9.33 -10.38 24.01
C VAL A 31 8.47 -9.85 22.88
N LEU A 32 8.44 -10.52 21.73
CA LEU A 32 7.60 -10.09 20.60
C LEU A 32 6.11 -10.10 20.99
N ARG A 33 5.61 -11.20 21.58
CA ARG A 33 4.22 -11.30 22.05
C ARG A 33 3.86 -10.16 22.99
N SER A 34 4.74 -9.84 23.94
CA SER A 34 4.54 -8.71 24.86
C SER A 34 4.50 -7.37 24.12
N LYS A 35 5.37 -7.17 23.13
CA LYS A 35 5.47 -5.93 22.35
C LYS A 35 4.27 -5.66 21.44
N VAL A 36 3.69 -6.72 20.87
CA VAL A 36 2.55 -6.61 19.97
C VAL A 36 1.21 -6.79 20.68
N ASN A 37 1.19 -7.12 21.98
CA ASN A 37 -0.06 -7.23 22.73
C ASN A 37 -0.61 -5.83 23.06
N PRO A 38 -1.78 -5.44 22.51
CA PRO A 38 -2.35 -4.11 22.73
C PRO A 38 -2.69 -3.83 24.21
N ASN A 39 -2.85 -4.89 25.02
CA ASN A 39 -3.14 -4.80 26.45
C ASN A 39 -1.88 -4.73 27.33
N THR A 40 -0.67 -4.74 26.75
CA THR A 40 0.57 -4.61 27.53
C THR A 40 0.99 -3.15 27.58
N ASP A 41 0.96 -2.54 28.77
CA ASP A 41 1.33 -1.13 28.98
C ASP A 41 2.83 -0.86 28.99
N THR A 42 3.64 -1.91 29.13
CA THR A 42 5.11 -1.86 29.11
C THR A 42 5.66 -2.45 27.80
N HIS A 43 6.98 -2.37 27.58
CA HIS A 43 7.66 -3.03 26.46
C HIS A 43 6.99 -2.77 25.11
N LYS A 44 6.83 -1.51 24.71
CA LYS A 44 6.15 -1.15 23.46
C LYS A 44 6.95 -1.56 22.22
N LEU A 45 6.23 -1.82 21.13
CA LEU A 45 6.83 -1.93 19.81
C LEU A 45 7.41 -0.57 19.40
N THR A 46 8.69 -0.55 19.07
CA THR A 46 9.37 0.64 18.53
C THR A 46 9.11 0.76 17.04
N LEU A 47 9.23 1.98 16.49
CA LEU A 47 9.07 2.20 15.05
C LEU A 47 10.03 1.34 14.22
N GLN A 48 11.28 1.18 14.68
CA GLN A 48 12.26 0.35 13.99
C GLN A 48 11.89 -1.14 14.01
N GLU A 49 11.25 -1.63 15.07
CA GLU A 49 10.75 -3.00 15.12
C GLU A 49 9.55 -3.19 14.21
N ALA A 50 8.65 -2.21 14.12
CA ALA A 50 7.52 -2.24 13.18
C ALA A 50 8.01 -2.32 11.73
N VAL A 51 9.02 -1.51 11.35
CA VAL A 51 9.66 -1.58 10.02
C VAL A 51 10.28 -2.97 9.79
N ARG A 52 11.04 -3.49 10.75
CA ARG A 52 11.62 -4.84 10.63
C ARG A 52 10.56 -5.94 10.49
N ILE A 53 9.43 -5.83 11.18
CA ILE A 53 8.32 -6.77 11.02
C ILE A 53 7.82 -6.72 9.59
N THR A 54 7.48 -5.54 9.07
CA THR A 54 7.03 -5.36 7.68
C THR A 54 8.03 -5.91 6.66
N ASP A 55 9.32 -5.61 6.81
CA ASP A 55 10.36 -6.09 5.88
C ASP A 55 10.47 -7.63 5.87
N VAL A 56 10.35 -8.26 7.04
CA VAL A 56 10.54 -9.70 7.23
C VAL A 56 9.30 -10.50 6.83
N THR A 57 8.11 -9.93 6.99
CA THR A 57 6.82 -10.55 6.62
C THR A 57 6.43 -10.24 5.17
N GLY A 58 6.86 -9.10 4.61
CA GLY A 58 6.31 -8.54 3.37
C GLY A 58 4.88 -8.03 3.51
N ASP A 59 4.39 -7.88 4.75
CA ASP A 59 3.01 -7.49 5.06
C ASP A 59 2.96 -5.98 5.37
N GLU A 60 2.27 -5.24 4.51
CA GLU A 60 2.14 -3.78 4.57
C GLU A 60 1.04 -3.30 5.52
N ALA A 61 0.29 -4.20 6.16
CA ALA A 61 -0.89 -3.85 6.94
C ALA A 61 -0.59 -2.80 8.03
N ILE A 62 0.59 -2.83 8.64
CA ILE A 62 1.00 -1.83 9.65
C ILE A 62 1.09 -0.42 9.01
N LEU A 63 1.69 -0.30 7.82
CA LEU A 63 1.78 0.97 7.09
C LEU A 63 0.40 1.42 6.62
N GLU A 64 -0.40 0.49 6.08
CA GLU A 64 -1.76 0.77 5.61
C GLU A 64 -2.67 1.26 6.72
N ALA A 65 -2.61 0.62 7.90
CA ALA A 65 -3.38 1.04 9.06
C ALA A 65 -3.03 2.47 9.48
N TRP A 66 -1.75 2.81 9.50
CA TRP A 66 -1.32 4.17 9.82
C TRP A 66 -1.78 5.19 8.77
N ALA A 67 -1.65 4.87 7.48
CA ALA A 67 -2.12 5.75 6.40
C ALA A 67 -3.63 5.99 6.49
N GLN A 68 -4.42 4.93 6.70
CA GLN A 68 -5.87 5.00 6.83
C GLN A 68 -6.32 5.87 8.02
N GLU A 69 -5.65 5.75 9.18
CA GLU A 69 -5.92 6.61 10.35
C GLU A 69 -5.74 8.10 10.06
N ARG A 70 -4.96 8.44 9.02
CA ARG A 70 -4.69 9.82 8.59
C ARG A 70 -5.52 10.25 7.39
N GLY A 71 -6.42 9.41 6.89
CA GLY A 71 -7.13 9.65 5.64
C GLY A 71 -6.21 9.66 4.41
N LEU A 72 -5.06 9.00 4.52
CA LEU A 72 -4.09 8.84 3.44
C LEU A 72 -4.25 7.46 2.82
N ALA A 73 -3.68 7.30 1.64
CA ALA A 73 -3.60 6.03 0.95
C ALA A 73 -2.17 5.78 0.47
N LEU A 74 -1.78 4.51 0.48
CA LEU A 74 -0.47 4.08 0.02
C LEU A 74 -0.57 3.60 -1.42
N VAL A 75 0.41 3.99 -2.23
CA VAL A 75 0.55 3.45 -3.58
C VAL A 75 1.91 2.80 -3.71
N ARG A 76 1.91 1.51 -4.01
CA ARG A 76 3.15 0.79 -4.30
C ARG A 76 3.68 1.27 -5.64
N MET A 77 4.90 1.80 -5.62
CA MET A 77 5.58 2.18 -6.84
C MET A 77 5.91 0.93 -7.67
N PRO A 78 5.58 0.91 -8.97
CA PRO A 78 6.00 -0.19 -9.84
C PRO A 78 7.53 -0.16 -10.00
N ALA A 79 8.15 -1.33 -10.14
CA ALA A 79 9.56 -1.42 -10.45
C ALA A 79 9.84 -0.81 -11.85
N ALA A 80 10.96 -0.10 -11.97
CA ALA A 80 11.40 0.46 -13.23
C ALA A 80 11.97 -0.66 -14.13
N GLU A 81 11.10 -1.33 -14.88
CA GLU A 81 11.48 -2.35 -15.86
C GLU A 81 11.16 -1.89 -17.28
N HIS A 82 12.04 -2.20 -18.23
CA HIS A 82 11.86 -1.94 -19.67
C HIS A 82 11.56 -0.46 -19.99
N CYS A 83 12.50 0.42 -19.64
CA CYS A 83 12.40 1.85 -19.92
C CYS A 83 12.80 2.12 -21.38
N SER A 84 11.84 2.51 -22.22
CA SER A 84 12.05 3.02 -23.57
C SER A 84 11.18 4.24 -23.82
N ASP A 85 11.61 5.12 -24.73
CA ASP A 85 10.84 6.30 -25.14
C ASP A 85 9.43 5.92 -25.64
N SER A 86 9.31 4.81 -26.38
CA SER A 86 8.02 4.30 -26.85
C SER A 86 7.09 3.90 -25.70
N ALA A 87 7.62 3.26 -24.66
CA ALA A 87 6.84 2.84 -23.50
C ALA A 87 6.35 4.05 -22.68
N VAL A 88 7.10 5.16 -22.65
CA VAL A 88 6.67 6.41 -22.01
C VAL A 88 5.53 7.05 -22.79
N LEU A 89 5.62 7.12 -24.11
CA LEU A 89 4.54 7.67 -24.95
C LEU A 89 3.26 6.84 -24.85
N GLU A 90 3.38 5.51 -24.86
CA GLU A 90 2.25 4.59 -24.66
C GLU A 90 1.58 4.81 -23.29
N LEU A 91 2.37 4.96 -22.22
CA LEU A 91 1.82 5.26 -20.89
C LEU A 91 1.19 6.64 -20.80
N MET A 92 1.76 7.63 -21.48
CA MET A 92 1.16 8.97 -21.55
C MET A 92 -0.21 8.91 -22.21
N ALA A 93 -0.35 8.18 -23.33
CA ALA A 93 -1.65 7.93 -23.96
C ALA A 93 -2.61 7.19 -23.01
N LYS A 94 -2.11 6.19 -22.28
CA LYS A 94 -2.91 5.45 -21.29
C LYS A 94 -3.37 6.32 -20.11
N THR A 95 -2.56 7.27 -19.68
CA THR A 95 -2.93 8.26 -18.66
C THR A 95 -4.14 9.08 -19.11
N TRP A 96 -4.16 9.54 -20.37
CA TRP A 96 -5.32 10.27 -20.91
C TRP A 96 -6.56 9.38 -21.02
N GLU A 97 -6.40 8.15 -21.51
CA GLU A 97 -7.48 7.18 -21.61
C GLU A 97 -8.13 6.93 -20.24
N THR A 98 -7.32 6.56 -19.23
CA THR A 98 -7.80 6.27 -17.88
C THR A 98 -8.42 7.49 -17.19
N ASN A 99 -7.92 8.70 -17.44
CA ASN A 99 -8.57 9.92 -16.99
C ASN A 99 -9.95 10.11 -17.63
N GLY A 100 -10.09 9.78 -18.92
CA GLY A 100 -11.38 9.78 -19.61
C GLY A 100 -12.37 8.76 -19.02
N GLU A 101 -11.90 7.59 -18.63
CA GLU A 101 -12.72 6.56 -17.97
C GLU A 101 -13.26 7.02 -16.61
N ILE A 102 -12.51 7.82 -15.85
CA ILE A 102 -13.05 8.48 -14.63
C ILE A 102 -14.23 9.37 -15.00
N GLY A 103 -14.07 10.24 -16.00
CA GLY A 103 -15.14 11.15 -16.45
C GLY A 103 -16.39 10.42 -16.91
N LYS A 104 -16.23 9.31 -17.64
CA LYS A 104 -17.36 8.45 -18.06
C LYS A 104 -18.09 7.84 -16.86
N GLU A 105 -17.36 7.28 -15.90
CA GLU A 105 -17.97 6.67 -14.72
C GLU A 105 -18.67 7.71 -13.83
N VAL A 106 -18.06 8.90 -13.68
CA VAL A 106 -18.69 10.02 -12.96
C VAL A 106 -19.99 10.45 -13.63
N ASN A 107 -20.00 10.64 -14.96
CA ASN A 107 -21.23 10.98 -15.67
C ASN A 107 -22.31 9.93 -15.43
N ARG A 108 -21.94 8.64 -15.54
CA ARG A 108 -22.84 7.51 -15.29
C ARG A 108 -23.44 7.52 -13.89
N THR A 109 -22.62 7.75 -12.85
CA THR A 109 -23.06 7.82 -11.45
C THR A 109 -24.06 8.96 -11.19
N PHE A 110 -24.12 9.99 -12.03
CA PHE A 110 -25.05 11.09 -11.87
C PHE A 110 -26.24 11.05 -12.84
N GLU A 111 -26.35 10.02 -13.70
CA GLU A 111 -27.38 9.93 -14.75
C GLU A 111 -28.82 9.88 -14.20
N ASP A 112 -29.05 9.18 -13.09
CA ASP A 112 -30.37 9.00 -12.49
C ASP A 112 -30.64 9.94 -11.29
N GLY A 113 -29.66 10.76 -10.93
CA GLY A 113 -29.73 11.72 -9.83
C GLY A 113 -29.57 11.11 -8.43
N VAL A 114 -29.24 9.82 -8.29
CA VAL A 114 -29.06 9.14 -7.00
C VAL A 114 -27.69 8.46 -6.97
N VAL A 115 -26.85 8.83 -6.00
CA VAL A 115 -25.53 8.19 -5.84
C VAL A 115 -25.62 7.01 -4.89
N GLU A 116 -25.34 5.81 -5.38
CA GLU A 116 -25.31 4.61 -4.56
C GLU A 116 -23.88 4.21 -4.12
N SER A 117 -23.77 3.48 -3.00
CA SER A 117 -22.48 3.08 -2.43
C SER A 117 -21.62 2.24 -3.39
N HIS A 118 -22.28 1.42 -4.21
CA HIS A 118 -21.59 0.56 -5.17
C HIS A 118 -21.01 1.39 -6.35
N GLU A 119 -21.61 2.53 -6.67
CA GLU A 119 -21.14 3.45 -7.72
C GLU A 119 -19.96 4.29 -7.25
N VAL A 120 -20.02 4.78 -6.01
CA VAL A 120 -18.86 5.40 -5.35
C VAL A 120 -17.65 4.46 -5.38
N THR A 121 -17.88 3.16 -5.19
CA THR A 121 -16.83 2.16 -5.29
C THR A 121 -16.28 2.06 -6.72
N ARG A 122 -17.12 2.03 -7.75
CA ARG A 122 -16.66 2.02 -9.16
C ARG A 122 -15.84 3.26 -9.52
N VAL A 123 -16.30 4.45 -9.12
CA VAL A 123 -15.57 5.72 -9.33
C VAL A 123 -14.20 5.66 -8.63
N LYS A 124 -14.18 5.21 -7.37
CA LYS A 124 -12.95 5.03 -6.60
C LYS A 124 -11.98 4.08 -7.31
N ASP A 125 -12.46 2.96 -7.86
CA ASP A 125 -11.63 1.98 -8.56
C ASP A 125 -11.03 2.57 -9.85
N ARG A 126 -11.78 3.40 -10.60
CA ARG A 126 -11.26 4.13 -11.78
C ARG A 126 -10.22 5.18 -11.41
N ILE A 127 -10.43 5.90 -10.32
CA ILE A 127 -9.42 6.83 -9.77
C ILE A 127 -8.13 6.07 -9.43
N TRP A 128 -8.24 4.94 -8.74
CA TRP A 128 -7.07 4.12 -8.39
C TRP A 128 -6.35 3.54 -9.61
N GLU A 129 -7.08 3.17 -10.66
CA GLU A 129 -6.47 2.78 -11.93
C GLU A 129 -5.66 3.91 -12.56
N HIS A 130 -6.22 5.11 -12.64
CA HIS A 130 -5.52 6.27 -13.19
C HIS A 130 -4.27 6.65 -12.36
N ILE A 131 -4.38 6.67 -11.03
CA ILE A 131 -3.25 6.94 -10.14
C ILE A 131 -2.12 5.92 -10.36
N ARG A 132 -2.44 4.62 -10.50
CA ARG A 132 -1.45 3.59 -10.82
C ARG A 132 -0.75 3.86 -12.16
N THR A 133 -1.50 4.27 -13.19
CA THR A 133 -0.91 4.65 -14.49
C THR A 133 0.05 5.83 -14.36
N LEU A 134 -0.32 6.87 -13.59
CA LEU A 134 0.54 8.02 -13.33
C LEU A 134 1.85 7.63 -12.61
N PHE A 135 1.77 6.78 -11.58
CA PHE A 135 2.98 6.30 -10.90
C PHE A 135 3.83 5.37 -11.78
N GLY A 136 3.20 4.62 -12.69
CA GLY A 136 3.90 3.84 -13.71
C GLY A 136 4.68 4.70 -14.70
N LEU A 137 4.09 5.83 -15.10
CA LEU A 137 4.77 6.83 -15.93
C LEU A 137 5.97 7.44 -15.19
N HIS A 138 5.79 7.86 -13.94
CA HIS A 138 6.87 8.38 -13.09
C HIS A 138 8.03 7.39 -12.95
N SER A 139 7.74 6.14 -12.56
CA SER A 139 8.75 5.10 -12.35
C SER A 139 9.58 4.83 -13.62
N ARG A 140 8.97 4.86 -14.81
CA ARG A 140 9.70 4.71 -16.08
C ARG A 140 10.60 5.89 -16.38
N ILE A 141 10.12 7.12 -16.17
CA ILE A 141 10.96 8.32 -16.36
C ILE A 141 12.14 8.28 -15.38
N GLU A 142 11.92 7.89 -14.12
CA GLU A 142 13.00 7.70 -13.15
C GLU A 142 14.02 6.63 -13.60
N GLY A 143 13.55 5.54 -14.21
CA GLY A 143 14.42 4.48 -14.74
C GLY A 143 15.25 4.89 -15.95
N MET A 144 14.91 5.99 -16.63
CA MET A 144 15.66 6.54 -17.77
C MET A 144 16.81 7.47 -17.34
N VAL A 145 16.95 7.78 -16.05
CA VAL A 145 18.07 8.59 -15.55
C VAL A 145 19.38 7.81 -15.77
N GLU A 146 20.19 8.29 -16.72
CA GLU A 146 21.54 7.76 -16.96
C GLU A 146 22.39 7.91 -15.68
N GLY A 147 22.88 6.78 -15.14
CA GLY A 147 23.93 6.80 -14.10
C GLY A 147 23.70 5.98 -12.83
N LYS A 148 22.57 5.30 -12.63
CA LYS A 148 22.45 4.31 -11.53
C LYS A 148 22.98 2.95 -11.96
N ARG A 149 24.30 2.81 -12.00
CA ARG A 149 25.01 1.52 -11.87
C ARG A 149 25.39 1.30 -10.40
#